data_AF-A0A5B0FX92-F1
#
_entry.id   AF-A0A5B0FX92-F1
#
_cell.length_a   1.000
_cell.length_b   1.000
_cell.length_c   1.000
_cell.angle_alpha   90.00
_cell.angle_beta   90.00
_cell.angle_gamma   90.00
#
_symmetry.space_group_name_H-M   'P 1'
#
loop_
_entity.id
_entity.type
_entity.pdbx_description
1 polymer ?
#
loop_
_entity_poly.entity_id
_entity_poly.type
_entity_poly.pdbx_seq_one_letter_code
_entity_poly.pdbx_strand_id
1 'polypeptide(L)'
;MAKTKATQGVLVDGQLTIETKDITNPTSPLPMTTFTMTAMEYKSDRFEPGFYITCYKDKGLSSERNLTISFQTGHQPSIVGYSETFTSGTNNLPYSFQTINYTGNIETMVITPEKRRYNVIDFKVLAKNIDNNETRELTGRGHISITDLTTP
;
A
#
# COMPACT_ATOMS: atom_id res chain seq x y z
N MET A 1 -5.60 9.46 40.05
CA MET A 1 -6.05 8.36 39.17
C MET A 1 -5.99 8.86 37.74
N ALA A 2 -5.21 8.22 36.87
CA ALA A 2 -5.17 8.56 35.45
C ALA A 2 -6.55 8.23 34.83
N LYS A 3 -7.27 9.24 34.35
CA LYS A 3 -8.46 9.07 33.52
C LYS A 3 -7.98 8.75 32.10
N THR A 4 -7.50 7.54 31.87
CA THR A 4 -7.28 7.04 30.51
C THR A 4 -8.65 6.78 29.88
N LYS A 5 -9.10 7.68 29.00
CA LYS A 5 -10.17 7.39 28.05
C LYS A 5 -9.54 6.68 26.85
N ALA A 6 -10.16 5.59 26.39
CA ALA A 6 -9.76 4.93 25.15
C ALA A 6 -10.09 5.84 23.95
N THR A 7 -9.20 5.88 22.96
CA THR A 7 -9.34 6.67 21.73
C THR A 7 -10.02 5.84 20.65
N GLN A 8 -10.81 6.50 19.78
CA GLN A 8 -11.25 5.90 18.52
C GLN A 8 -10.03 5.45 17.70
N GLY A 9 -10.13 4.26 17.12
CA GLY A 9 -9.07 3.66 16.33
C GLY A 9 -9.61 3.00 15.07
N VAL A 10 -8.70 2.65 14.17
CA VAL A 10 -9.03 1.90 12.95
C VAL A 10 -8.15 0.67 12.91
N LEU A 11 -8.77 -0.51 12.82
CA LEU A 11 -8.07 -1.74 12.51
C LEU A 11 -8.06 -1.93 11.00
N VAL A 12 -6.86 -2.17 10.45
CA VAL A 12 -6.69 -2.60 9.07
C VAL A 12 -6.07 -3.99 9.07
N ASP A 13 -6.65 -4.88 8.27
CA ASP A 13 -6.13 -6.21 8.02
C ASP A 13 -6.39 -6.58 6.56
N GLY A 14 -5.50 -7.35 5.95
CA GLY A 14 -5.66 -7.72 4.55
C GLY A 14 -4.34 -8.06 3.89
N GLN A 15 -4.46 -8.69 2.72
CA GLN A 15 -3.33 -9.16 1.96
C GLN A 15 -3.53 -8.88 0.48
N LEU A 16 -2.45 -8.44 -0.16
CA LEU A 16 -2.35 -8.28 -1.60
C LEU A 16 -1.25 -9.21 -2.11
N THR A 17 -1.56 -10.05 -3.08
CA THR A 17 -0.56 -10.80 -3.85
C THR A 17 -0.12 -9.93 -5.01
N ILE A 18 1.16 -9.61 -5.05
CA ILE A 18 1.78 -8.71 -6.02
C ILE A 18 2.77 -9.49 -6.86
N GLU A 19 2.78 -9.24 -8.16
CA GLU A 19 3.83 -9.64 -9.09
C GLU A 19 4.53 -8.38 -9.59
N THR A 20 5.85 -8.38 -9.58
CA THR A 20 6.69 -7.28 -10.07
C THR A 20 7.49 -7.71 -11.27
N LYS A 21 7.57 -6.84 -12.28
CA LYS A 21 8.38 -7.02 -13.48
C LYS A 21 9.13 -5.73 -13.82
N ASP A 22 10.43 -5.85 -14.09
CA ASP A 22 11.21 -4.75 -14.64
C ASP A 22 10.87 -4.54 -16.12
N ILE A 23 10.68 -3.28 -16.50
CA ILE A 23 10.43 -2.87 -17.89
C ILE A 23 11.71 -2.33 -18.54
N THR A 24 12.53 -1.61 -17.78
CA THR A 24 13.88 -1.21 -18.18
C THR A 24 14.95 -1.94 -17.36
N ASN A 25 16.23 -1.78 -17.71
CA ASN A 25 17.32 -2.44 -17.00
C ASN A 25 17.31 -2.05 -15.51
N PRO A 26 17.12 -3.01 -14.58
CA PRO A 26 17.00 -2.70 -13.17
C PRO A 26 18.36 -2.34 -12.57
N THR A 27 18.33 -1.39 -11.63
CA THR A 27 19.44 -1.06 -10.75
C THR A 27 19.19 -1.58 -9.33
N SER A 28 17.93 -1.82 -8.95
CA SER A 28 17.60 -2.44 -7.67
C SER A 28 17.99 -3.93 -7.66
N PRO A 29 18.66 -4.41 -6.59
CA PRO A 29 19.11 -5.80 -6.43
C PRO A 29 17.98 -6.73 -5.99
N LEU A 30 16.78 -6.21 -5.73
CA LEU A 30 15.66 -7.00 -5.25
C LEU A 30 15.06 -7.82 -6.41
N PRO A 31 14.88 -9.14 -6.23
CA PRO A 31 14.44 -10.00 -7.32
C PRO A 31 12.98 -9.73 -7.69
N MET A 32 12.71 -9.78 -9.00
CA MET A 32 11.36 -9.73 -9.57
C MET A 32 10.67 -11.05 -9.24
N THR A 33 9.70 -10.98 -8.34
CA THR A 33 9.04 -12.16 -7.79
C THR A 33 7.58 -11.85 -7.52
N THR A 34 6.79 -12.92 -7.36
CA THR A 34 5.50 -12.83 -6.71
C THR A 34 5.69 -12.82 -5.20
N PHE A 35 5.06 -11.89 -4.50
CA PHE A 35 5.10 -11.80 -3.03
C PHE A 35 3.78 -11.30 -2.48
N THR A 36 3.57 -11.51 -1.19
CA THR A 36 2.39 -11.03 -0.47
C THR A 36 2.73 -9.81 0.37
N MET A 37 1.97 -8.74 0.20
CA MET A 37 2.00 -7.57 1.08
C MET A 37 0.83 -7.63 2.04
N THR A 38 1.05 -7.21 3.28
CA THR A 38 0.00 -7.14 4.32
C THR A 38 -0.40 -5.68 4.52
N ALA A 39 -1.69 -5.39 4.57
CA ALA A 39 -2.20 -4.06 4.92
C ALA A 39 -1.97 -3.83 6.41
N MET A 40 -1.17 -2.81 6.77
CA MET A 40 -0.75 -2.61 8.16
C MET A 40 -0.95 -1.18 8.66
N GLU A 41 -1.18 -0.23 7.76
CA GLU A 41 -1.18 1.19 8.13
C GLU A 41 -2.37 1.91 7.53
N TYR A 42 -3.09 2.63 8.39
CA TYR A 42 -4.17 3.53 8.04
C TYR A 42 -3.74 4.96 8.30
N LYS A 43 -4.01 5.85 7.36
CA LYS A 43 -3.78 7.28 7.54
C LYS A 43 -4.96 8.06 6.97
N SER A 44 -5.70 8.77 7.82
CA SER A 44 -6.69 9.74 7.36
C SER A 44 -5.98 10.90 6.65
N ASP A 45 -6.57 11.38 5.57
CA ASP A 45 -6.15 12.65 4.97
C ASP A 45 -6.81 13.81 5.73
N ARG A 46 -6.02 14.85 6.05
CA ARG A 46 -6.50 16.03 6.79
C ARG A 46 -7.05 17.11 5.85
N PHE A 47 -6.71 17.04 4.57
CA PHE A 47 -7.02 18.06 3.58
C PHE A 47 -8.13 17.60 2.64
N GLU A 48 -8.17 16.31 2.31
CA GLU A 48 -9.24 15.70 1.52
C GLU A 48 -10.02 14.67 2.35
N PRO A 49 -11.36 14.57 2.22
CA PRO A 49 -12.12 13.56 2.94
C PRO A 49 -11.76 12.16 2.41
N GLY A 50 -11.12 11.34 3.23
CA GLY A 50 -10.73 10.00 2.85
C GLY A 50 -9.57 9.47 3.68
N PHE A 51 -8.92 8.43 3.16
CA PHE A 51 -7.79 7.82 3.84
C PHE A 51 -6.87 7.07 2.87
N TYR A 52 -5.68 6.76 3.36
CA TYR A 52 -4.70 5.91 2.72
C TYR A 52 -4.54 4.62 3.51
N ILE A 53 -4.31 3.53 2.77
CA ILE A 53 -3.82 2.28 3.33
C ILE A 53 -2.46 1.98 2.73
N THR A 54 -1.49 1.69 3.58
CA THR A 54 -0.18 1.19 3.13
C THR A 54 -0.05 -0.29 3.45
N CYS A 55 0.24 -1.05 2.40
CA CYS A 55 0.56 -2.47 2.47
C CYS A 55 2.07 -2.66 2.46
N TYR A 56 2.59 -3.63 3.22
CA TYR A 56 4.02 -3.87 3.38
C TYR A 56 4.38 -5.33 3.12
N LYS A 57 5.53 -5.54 2.49
CA LYS A 57 6.33 -6.76 2.57
C LYS A 57 7.56 -6.43 3.41
N ASP A 58 7.90 -7.27 4.37
CA ASP A 58 9.12 -7.13 5.19
C ASP A 58 9.26 -5.77 5.90
N LYS A 59 8.17 -5.27 6.50
CA LYS A 59 8.16 -3.98 7.22
C LYS A 59 9.29 -3.91 8.26
N GLY A 60 10.10 -2.87 8.20
CA GLY A 60 11.24 -2.62 9.08
C GLY A 60 12.50 -3.44 8.75
N LEU A 61 12.49 -4.26 7.70
CA LEU A 61 13.64 -5.07 7.29
C LEU A 61 14.36 -4.48 6.08
N SER A 62 15.53 -5.05 5.80
CA SER A 62 16.43 -4.71 4.69
C SER A 62 15.89 -5.01 3.29
N SER A 63 14.65 -5.47 3.18
CA SER A 63 13.97 -5.80 1.92
C SER A 63 12.55 -5.25 1.90
N GLU A 64 12.28 -4.23 2.72
CA GLU A 64 10.95 -3.64 2.83
C GLU A 64 10.45 -3.19 1.46
N ARG A 65 9.22 -3.58 1.13
CA ARG A 65 8.48 -2.99 0.00
C ARG A 65 7.17 -2.46 0.53
N ASN A 66 6.73 -1.31 0.07
CA ASN A 66 5.43 -0.76 0.44
C ASN A 66 4.66 -0.24 -0.77
N LEU A 67 3.33 -0.35 -0.68
CA LEU A 67 2.37 0.07 -1.70
C LEU A 67 1.26 0.83 -1.00
N THR A 68 1.02 2.08 -1.41
CA THR A 68 0.00 2.94 -0.80
C THR A 68 -1.19 3.09 -1.73
N ILE A 69 -2.37 2.79 -1.21
CA ILE A 69 -3.65 2.91 -1.89
C ILE A 69 -4.43 4.06 -1.26
N SER A 70 -4.98 4.93 -2.10
CA SER A 70 -5.80 6.06 -1.75
C SER A 70 -7.28 5.72 -1.90
N PHE A 71 -8.08 6.07 -0.88
CA PHE A 71 -9.52 5.92 -0.84
C PHE A 71 -10.16 7.29 -0.54
N GLN A 72 -10.02 8.22 -1.48
CA GLN A 72 -10.61 9.56 -1.35
C GLN A 72 -12.09 9.56 -1.70
N THR A 73 -12.87 10.33 -0.95
CA THR A 73 -14.31 10.50 -1.18
C THR A 73 -14.54 11.12 -2.55
N GLY A 74 -15.48 10.55 -3.32
CA GLY A 74 -15.80 11.02 -4.68
C GLY A 74 -14.81 10.56 -5.76
N HIS A 75 -13.76 9.81 -5.40
CA HIS A 75 -12.78 9.28 -6.35
C HIS A 75 -12.78 7.75 -6.32
N GLN A 76 -12.46 7.13 -7.45
CA GLN A 76 -12.18 5.70 -7.46
C GLN A 76 -10.88 5.42 -6.71
N PRO A 77 -10.80 4.32 -5.92
CA PRO A 77 -9.58 3.95 -5.25
C PRO A 77 -8.39 3.81 -6.20
N SER A 78 -7.25 4.35 -5.82
CA SER A 78 -6.07 4.40 -6.70
C SER A 78 -4.76 4.13 -5.97
N ILE A 79 -3.80 3.52 -6.67
CA ILE A 79 -2.45 3.36 -6.13
C ILE A 79 -1.67 4.65 -6.34
N VAL A 80 -1.23 5.25 -5.24
CA VAL A 80 -0.57 6.57 -5.24
C VAL A 80 0.92 6.51 -4.95
N GLY A 81 1.45 5.36 -4.51
CA GLY A 81 2.87 5.23 -4.27
C GLY A 81 3.34 3.79 -4.13
N TYR A 82 4.58 3.56 -4.56
CA TYR A 82 5.32 2.33 -4.38
C TYR A 82 6.77 2.65 -4.00
N SER A 83 7.32 1.95 -3.02
CA SER A 83 8.75 2.04 -2.72
C SER A 83 9.33 0.71 -2.29
N GLU A 84 10.63 0.60 -2.48
CA GLU A 84 11.45 -0.52 -2.07
C GLU A 84 12.60 0.02 -1.24
N THR A 85 12.98 -0.69 -0.20
CA THR A 85 14.20 -0.41 0.56
C THR A 85 15.06 -1.64 0.50
N PHE A 86 16.32 -1.43 0.14
CA PHE A 86 17.34 -2.42 0.40
C PHE A 86 18.50 -1.81 1.17
N THR A 87 19.02 -2.58 2.12
CA THR A 87 20.22 -2.18 2.86
C THR A 87 21.38 -3.02 2.38
N SER A 88 22.38 -2.40 1.77
CA SER A 88 23.72 -3.00 1.72
C SER A 88 24.45 -2.60 3.00
N GLY A 89 25.48 -3.34 3.42
CA GLY A 89 26.12 -3.21 4.74
C GLY A 89 26.65 -1.83 5.14
N THR A 90 26.53 -0.81 4.29
CA THR A 90 26.94 0.58 4.57
C THR A 90 25.87 1.65 4.31
N ASN A 91 24.73 1.34 3.66
CA ASN A 91 23.73 2.35 3.29
C ASN A 91 22.30 1.79 3.25
N ASN A 92 21.37 2.56 3.83
CA ASN A 92 19.93 2.35 3.75
C ASN A 92 19.32 3.49 2.93
N LEU A 93 19.25 3.33 1.60
CA LEU A 93 18.58 4.31 0.75
C LEU A 93 17.28 3.70 0.19
N PRO A 94 16.13 4.34 0.41
CA PRO A 94 14.88 3.88 -0.19
C PRO A 94 14.91 4.15 -1.69
N TYR A 95 14.63 3.11 -2.48
CA TYR A 95 14.35 3.18 -3.90
C TYR A 95 12.87 3.48 -4.08
N SER A 96 12.58 4.77 -4.18
CA SER A 96 11.21 5.25 -4.32
C SER A 96 10.81 5.29 -5.78
N PHE A 97 9.58 4.87 -6.06
CA PHE A 97 9.00 4.93 -7.38
C PHE A 97 7.80 5.86 -7.39
N GLN A 98 7.78 6.74 -8.38
CA GLN A 98 6.60 7.52 -8.71
C GLN A 98 5.69 6.68 -9.61
N THR A 99 4.42 6.56 -9.23
CA THR A 99 3.38 6.00 -10.10
C THR A 99 3.21 6.91 -11.33
N ILE A 100 3.50 6.39 -12.52
CA ILE A 100 3.25 7.08 -13.79
C ILE A 100 1.84 6.81 -14.27
N ASN A 101 1.40 5.56 -14.16
CA ASN A 101 0.09 5.13 -14.60
C ASN A 101 -0.43 4.04 -13.66
N TYR A 102 -1.74 4.05 -13.45
CA TYR A 102 -2.44 3.06 -12.64
C TYR A 102 -3.77 2.74 -13.29
N THR A 103 -4.07 1.45 -13.35
CA THR A 103 -5.41 0.93 -13.61
C THR A 103 -5.72 -0.11 -12.56
N GLY A 104 -6.96 -0.18 -12.08
CA GLY A 104 -7.35 -1.26 -11.20
C GLY A 104 -8.84 -1.28 -10.93
N ASN A 105 -9.32 -2.44 -10.53
CA ASN A 105 -10.70 -2.66 -10.17
C ASN A 105 -10.78 -3.04 -8.69
N ILE A 106 -11.34 -2.15 -7.88
CA ILE A 106 -11.49 -2.31 -6.44
C ILE A 106 -12.97 -2.21 -6.10
N GLU A 107 -13.56 -3.35 -5.71
CA GLU A 107 -14.94 -3.41 -5.27
C GLU A 107 -15.04 -3.16 -3.77
N THR A 108 -16.01 -2.35 -3.35
CA THR A 108 -16.28 -2.09 -1.94
C THR A 108 -17.48 -2.89 -1.46
N MET A 109 -17.30 -3.66 -0.40
CA MET A 109 -18.34 -4.43 0.29
C MET A 109 -18.52 -3.89 1.71
N VAL A 110 -19.73 -3.42 2.02
CA VAL A 110 -20.11 -3.07 3.39
C VAL A 110 -20.51 -4.35 4.12
N ILE A 111 -19.82 -4.67 5.22
CA ILE A 111 -20.12 -5.84 6.06
C ILE A 111 -21.03 -5.43 7.21
N THR A 112 -20.64 -4.38 7.93
CA THR A 112 -21.46 -3.67 8.95
C THR A 112 -21.23 -2.16 8.78
N PRO A 113 -21.99 -1.28 9.45
CA PRO A 113 -21.74 0.16 9.38
C PRO A 113 -20.31 0.57 9.76
N GLU A 114 -19.66 -0.19 10.65
CA GLU A 114 -18.31 0.02 11.18
C GLU A 114 -17.25 -0.84 10.45
N LYS A 115 -17.66 -1.76 9.56
CA LYS A 115 -16.75 -2.70 8.91
C LYS A 115 -16.94 -2.76 7.40
N ARG A 116 -15.87 -2.50 6.65
CA ARG A 116 -15.85 -2.54 5.19
C ARG A 116 -14.74 -3.46 4.70
N ARG A 117 -14.94 -4.07 3.53
CA ARG A 117 -13.92 -4.82 2.79
C ARG A 117 -13.78 -4.25 1.39
N TYR A 118 -12.54 -4.04 0.98
CA TYR A 118 -12.14 -3.65 -0.35
C TYR A 118 -11.56 -4.89 -1.03
N ASN A 119 -12.26 -5.41 -2.04
CA ASN A 119 -11.78 -6.52 -2.85
C ASN A 119 -11.01 -5.93 -4.03
N VAL A 120 -9.69 -6.13 -4.04
CA VAL A 120 -8.83 -5.73 -5.14
C VAL A 120 -8.86 -6.86 -6.16
N ILE A 121 -9.71 -6.74 -7.17
CA ILE A 121 -9.92 -7.78 -8.20
C ILE A 121 -8.66 -7.93 -9.04
N ASP A 122 -8.19 -6.80 -9.56
CA ASP A 122 -6.92 -6.65 -10.24
C ASP A 122 -6.42 -5.21 -10.13
N PHE A 123 -5.11 -5.06 -10.35
CA PHE A 123 -4.54 -3.78 -10.70
C PHE A 123 -3.31 -3.97 -11.58
N LYS A 124 -2.93 -2.88 -12.23
CA LYS A 124 -1.67 -2.69 -12.92
C LYS A 124 -1.13 -1.29 -12.63
N VAL A 125 0.13 -1.22 -12.20
CA VAL A 125 0.86 0.03 -11.94
C VAL A 125 2.07 0.04 -12.85
N LEU A 126 2.30 1.15 -13.53
CA LEU A 126 3.58 1.49 -14.11
C LEU A 126 4.24 2.53 -13.22
N ALA A 127 5.39 2.20 -12.64
CA ALA A 127 6.12 3.06 -11.74
C ALA A 127 7.52 3.36 -12.31
N LYS A 128 8.02 4.58 -12.07
CA LYS A 128 9.38 4.99 -12.43
C LYS A 128 10.14 5.39 -11.18
N ASN A 129 11.37 4.93 -11.07
CA ASN A 129 12.25 5.34 -9.97
C ASN A 129 12.50 6.85 -10.03
N ILE A 130 12.46 7.51 -8.88
CA ILE A 130 12.54 8.97 -8.80
C ILE A 130 13.93 9.49 -9.20
N ASP A 131 14.97 8.69 -8.98
CA ASP A 131 16.37 9.10 -9.14
C ASP A 131 16.99 8.67 -10.48
N ASN A 132 16.33 7.79 -11.24
CA ASN A 132 16.85 7.27 -12.50
C ASN A 132 15.75 6.89 -13.53
N ASN A 133 16.11 6.13 -14.56
CA ASN A 133 15.20 5.71 -15.64
C ASN A 133 14.68 4.26 -15.50
N GLU A 134 14.86 3.65 -14.34
CA GLU A 134 14.30 2.35 -14.01
C GLU A 134 12.77 2.45 -13.95
N THR A 135 12.10 1.53 -14.63
CA THR A 135 10.65 1.42 -14.63
C THR A 135 10.21 0.00 -14.32
N ARG A 136 9.13 -0.11 -13.55
CA ARG A 136 8.56 -1.36 -13.08
C ARG A 136 7.08 -1.41 -13.36
N GLU A 137 6.63 -2.60 -13.69
CA GLU A 137 5.23 -2.96 -13.74
C GLU A 137 4.90 -3.80 -12.51
N LEU A 138 3.84 -3.40 -11.80
CA LEU A 138 3.28 -4.17 -10.72
C LEU A 138 1.87 -4.59 -11.09
N THR A 139 1.56 -5.87 -10.93
CA THR A 139 0.19 -6.35 -10.99
C THR A 139 -0.16 -7.01 -9.67
N GLY A 140 -1.44 -7.05 -9.33
CA GLY A 140 -1.82 -7.71 -8.10
C GLY A 140 -3.30 -7.79 -7.86
N ARG A 141 -3.64 -8.51 -6.79
CA ARG A 141 -5.02 -8.77 -6.35
C ARG A 141 -5.03 -9.13 -4.87
N GLY A 142 -6.20 -9.06 -4.25
CA GLY A 142 -6.37 -9.46 -2.86
C GLY A 142 -7.54 -8.74 -2.22
N HIS A 143 -7.42 -8.49 -0.91
CA HIS A 143 -8.45 -7.75 -0.20
C HIS A 143 -7.88 -7.02 1.01
N ILE A 144 -8.58 -5.97 1.42
CA ILE A 144 -8.29 -5.20 2.63
C ILE A 144 -9.58 -4.97 3.39
N SER A 145 -9.59 -5.22 4.68
CA SER A 145 -10.69 -4.97 5.59
C SER A 145 -10.34 -3.82 6.52
N ILE A 146 -11.29 -2.91 6.73
CA ILE A 146 -11.19 -1.83 7.69
C ILE A 146 -12.31 -1.99 8.71
N THR A 147 -11.97 -1.86 9.99
CA THR A 147 -12.93 -1.83 11.09
C THR A 147 -12.72 -0.57 11.93
N ASP A 148 -13.75 0.27 11.99
CA ASP A 148 -13.80 1.42 12.88
C ASP A 148 -14.02 0.91 14.31
N LEU A 149 -13.04 1.16 15.18
CA LEU A 149 -13.10 0.79 16.59
C LEU A 149 -13.69 1.97 17.35
N THR A 150 -15.02 1.98 17.50
CA THR A 150 -15.70 2.90 18.41
C THR A 150 -15.71 2.28 19.81
N THR A 151 -15.09 2.95 20.77
CA THR A 151 -15.16 2.56 22.19
C THR A 151 -16.25 3.36 22.91
N PRO A 152 -16.96 2.76 23.89
CA PRO A 152 -17.92 3.46 24.75
C PRO A 152 -17.31 4.63 25.54
#